data_AF-E1JRK0-F1
#
_entry.id   AF-E1JRK0-F1
#
_cell.length_a   1.000
_cell.length_b   1.000
_cell.length_c   1.000
_cell.angle_alpha   90.00
_cell.angle_beta   90.00
_cell.angle_gamma   90.00
#
_symmetry.space_group_name_H-M   'P 1'
#
loop_
_entity.id
_entity.type
_entity.pdbx_description
1 polymer ?
#
loop_
_entity_poly.entity_id
_entity_poly.type
_entity_poly.pdbx_seq_one_letter_code
_entity_poly.pdbx_strand_id
1 'polypeptide(L)'
;MPDRVRSGRRLAACAAALFLVVMCCAPAVSAQKTADAPEAADIDAPASFAAMLAKAQAGDPRAQCEVGVAYLNGDHVSQDFRQGLAWLSRASDAGFAYARYVLADVYSRGYAGVPASDANAYYYATLAAASSTLGEKYKDRAIKLRDASAARLGPAKVAGLQAKAALAPLSDMVDNAN
;
A
#
# COMPACT_ATOMS: atom_id res chain seq x y z
N MET A 1 -16.47 53.69 27.39
CA MET A 1 -16.86 53.95 28.79
C MET A 1 -18.10 54.82 28.74
N PRO A 2 -19.22 54.49 29.41
CA PRO A 2 -19.41 53.93 30.78
C PRO A 2 -20.17 52.57 30.75
N ASP A 3 -20.54 51.83 31.80
CA ASP A 3 -20.26 51.76 33.24
C ASP A 3 -20.56 50.31 33.73
N ARG A 4 -19.87 49.83 34.77
CA ARG A 4 -20.09 48.51 35.42
C ARG A 4 -20.79 48.70 36.76
N VAL A 5 -21.88 47.97 37.03
CA VAL A 5 -22.31 47.47 38.37
C VAL A 5 -23.22 46.25 38.11
N ARG A 6 -22.96 44.97 38.44
CA ARG A 6 -22.51 44.22 39.64
C ARG A 6 -23.64 43.86 40.61
N SER A 7 -24.18 42.63 40.51
CA SER A 7 -24.66 41.77 41.62
C SER A 7 -25.35 40.54 41.02
N GLY A 8 -25.19 39.28 41.44
CA GLY A 8 -24.48 38.68 42.55
C GLY A 8 -24.54 37.14 42.39
N ARG A 9 -23.54 36.47 42.95
CA ARG A 9 -23.32 35.02 42.98
C ARG A 9 -24.47 34.24 43.63
N ARG A 10 -24.64 32.96 43.25
CA ARG A 10 -24.59 31.80 44.18
C ARG A 10 -24.56 30.48 43.39
N LEU A 11 -23.55 29.66 43.70
CA LEU A 11 -23.43 28.25 43.32
C LEU A 11 -24.37 27.38 44.17
N ALA A 12 -24.95 26.33 43.57
CA ALA A 12 -25.35 25.05 44.18
C ALA A 12 -25.73 24.11 43.01
N ALA A 13 -24.93 23.10 42.63
CA ALA A 13 -24.73 21.78 43.24
C ALA A 13 -25.93 20.80 43.06
N CYS A 14 -25.59 19.52 42.87
CA CYS A 14 -26.42 18.30 42.72
C CYS A 14 -26.78 17.91 41.27
N ALA A 15 -26.09 16.97 40.59
CA ALA A 15 -25.91 15.53 40.81
C ALA A 15 -27.00 14.65 40.17
N ALA A 16 -26.54 13.83 39.20
CA ALA A 16 -26.98 12.50 38.80
C ALA A 16 -28.44 12.28 38.35
N ALA A 17 -28.61 11.99 37.05
CA ALA A 17 -29.62 11.04 36.58
C ALA A 17 -29.12 10.34 35.31
N LEU A 18 -28.84 9.05 35.47
CA LEU A 18 -28.54 8.06 34.44
C LEU A 18 -29.82 7.86 33.59
N PHE A 19 -29.79 8.15 32.29
CA PHE A 19 -30.85 7.71 31.37
C PHE A 19 -30.24 7.21 30.07
N LEU A 20 -30.34 5.89 29.89
CA LEU A 20 -29.93 5.15 28.71
C LEU A 20 -31.17 5.04 27.80
N VAL A 21 -31.20 5.77 26.67
CA VAL A 21 -32.21 5.63 25.61
C VAL A 21 -31.54 5.75 24.24
N VAL A 22 -31.24 4.57 23.68
CA VAL A 22 -31.61 4.08 22.34
C VAL A 22 -31.95 5.14 21.26
N MET A 23 -31.14 5.11 20.19
CA MET A 23 -31.55 5.25 18.77
C MET A 23 -32.08 6.61 18.29
N CYS A 24 -31.30 7.31 17.47
CA CYS A 24 -31.53 7.44 16.01
C CYS A 24 -30.65 8.55 15.41
N CYS A 25 -30.37 8.42 14.11
CA CYS A 25 -29.90 9.45 13.17
C CYS A 25 -28.43 9.91 13.25
N ALA A 26 -27.62 9.30 12.39
CA ALA A 26 -26.55 10.00 11.67
C ALA A 26 -27.13 11.18 10.87
N PRO A 27 -26.28 12.14 10.45
CA PRO A 27 -25.93 12.09 9.03
C PRO A 27 -24.47 12.45 8.71
N ALA A 28 -24.09 12.03 7.51
CA ALA A 28 -23.08 12.65 6.65
C ALA A 28 -21.60 12.45 7.00
N VAL A 29 -21.10 11.22 6.80
CA VAL A 29 -19.79 11.07 6.16
C VAL A 29 -19.91 11.69 4.78
N SER A 30 -19.31 12.88 4.60
CA SER A 30 -19.09 13.44 3.28
C SER A 30 -18.09 12.55 2.56
N ALA A 31 -18.58 11.86 1.54
CA ALA A 31 -17.81 11.00 0.67
C ALA A 31 -16.61 11.77 0.11
N GLN A 32 -15.43 11.33 0.52
CA GLN A 32 -14.16 11.80 0.00
C GLN A 32 -14.01 11.25 -1.42
N LYS A 33 -14.01 12.17 -2.39
CA LYS A 33 -13.48 12.07 -3.76
C LYS A 33 -12.96 10.68 -4.12
N THR A 34 -13.76 9.92 -4.86
CA THR A 34 -13.36 8.68 -5.53
C THR A 34 -12.21 8.98 -6.48
N ALA A 35 -10.98 8.72 -6.04
CA ALA A 35 -9.86 8.57 -6.95
C ALA A 35 -10.10 7.27 -7.72
N ASP A 36 -10.67 7.41 -8.91
CA ASP A 36 -10.58 6.50 -10.05
C ASP A 36 -10.44 5.02 -9.66
N ALA A 37 -11.56 4.39 -9.28
CA ALA A 37 -11.68 2.95 -9.34
C ALA A 37 -11.53 2.54 -10.82
N PRO A 38 -10.68 1.54 -11.16
CA PRO A 38 -10.47 1.15 -12.54
C PRO A 38 -11.80 0.69 -13.14
N GLU A 39 -12.18 1.41 -14.19
CA GLU A 39 -13.41 1.26 -14.95
C GLU A 39 -13.51 -0.14 -15.56
N ALA A 40 -14.71 -0.73 -15.39
CA ALA A 40 -15.28 -1.89 -16.06
C ALA A 40 -14.32 -3.06 -16.36
N ALA A 41 -14.34 -4.05 -15.45
CA ALA A 41 -13.99 -5.42 -15.83
C ALA A 41 -14.86 -5.84 -17.03
N ASP A 42 -14.22 -6.36 -18.08
CA ASP A 42 -14.89 -6.98 -19.22
C ASP A 42 -15.91 -8.02 -18.71
N ILE A 43 -17.10 -8.02 -19.30
CA ILE A 43 -18.30 -8.75 -18.87
C ILE A 43 -18.11 -10.29 -18.88
N ASP A 44 -17.03 -10.78 -19.49
CA ASP A 44 -16.69 -12.22 -19.61
C ASP A 44 -15.52 -12.68 -18.71
N ALA A 45 -15.06 -11.86 -17.77
CA ALA A 45 -14.09 -12.33 -16.79
C ALA A 45 -14.71 -13.52 -16.02
N PRO A 46 -14.12 -14.73 -16.03
CA PRO A 46 -14.67 -15.87 -15.30
C PRO A 46 -14.99 -15.50 -13.86
N ALA A 47 -16.01 -16.13 -13.29
CA ALA A 47 -16.48 -15.85 -11.93
C ALA A 47 -15.35 -15.82 -10.87
N SER A 48 -14.22 -16.48 -11.16
CA SER A 48 -12.98 -16.40 -10.39
C SER A 48 -12.33 -15.01 -10.35
N PHE A 49 -12.24 -14.29 -11.47
CA PHE A 49 -11.60 -12.97 -11.51
C PHE A 49 -12.47 -11.90 -10.86
N ALA A 50 -13.78 -11.88 -11.13
CA ALA A 50 -14.69 -10.94 -10.47
C ALA A 50 -14.68 -11.09 -8.94
N ALA A 51 -14.69 -12.33 -8.43
CA ALA A 51 -14.60 -12.61 -7.00
C ALA A 51 -13.23 -12.20 -6.40
N MET A 52 -12.14 -12.40 -7.15
CA MET A 52 -10.80 -11.97 -6.76
C MET A 52 -10.70 -10.43 -6.73
N LEU A 53 -11.26 -9.75 -7.72
CA LEU A 53 -11.32 -8.30 -7.79
C LEU A 53 -12.08 -7.70 -6.62
N ALA A 54 -13.22 -8.28 -6.23
CA ALA A 54 -13.97 -7.84 -5.07
C ALA A 54 -13.12 -7.92 -3.77
N LYS A 55 -12.35 -9.01 -3.59
CA LYS A 55 -11.43 -9.14 -2.44
C LYS A 55 -10.27 -8.15 -2.51
N ALA A 56 -9.71 -7.93 -3.71
CA ALA A 56 -8.64 -6.97 -3.92
C ALA A 56 -9.09 -5.53 -3.58
N GLN A 57 -10.32 -5.18 -3.98
CA GLN A 57 -10.97 -3.91 -3.64
C GLN A 57 -11.28 -3.80 -2.14
N ALA A 58 -11.61 -4.91 -1.48
CA ALA A 58 -11.77 -4.98 -0.03
C ALA A 58 -10.45 -4.88 0.76
N GLY A 59 -9.30 -4.81 0.06
CA GLY A 59 -8.00 -4.59 0.69
C GLY A 59 -7.19 -5.86 0.95
N ASP A 60 -7.61 -7.04 0.47
CA ASP A 60 -6.82 -8.27 0.61
C ASP A 60 -5.52 -8.16 -0.23
N PRO A 61 -4.33 -8.11 0.41
CA PRO A 61 -3.07 -7.91 -0.32
C PRO A 61 -2.73 -9.07 -1.26
N ARG A 62 -3.17 -10.29 -0.92
CA ARG A 62 -2.97 -11.45 -1.78
C ARG A 62 -3.84 -11.33 -3.01
N ALA A 63 -5.12 -10.99 -2.85
CA ALA A 63 -6.02 -10.80 -3.98
C ALA A 63 -5.57 -9.62 -4.87
N GLN A 64 -5.08 -8.52 -4.29
CA GLN A 64 -4.48 -7.42 -5.05
C GLN A 64 -3.28 -7.89 -5.88
N CYS A 65 -2.44 -8.76 -5.33
CA CYS A 65 -1.34 -9.34 -6.08
C CYS A 65 -1.83 -10.26 -7.21
N GLU A 66 -2.82 -11.10 -6.95
CA GLU A 66 -3.38 -12.03 -7.95
C GLU A 66 -4.05 -11.26 -9.10
N VAL A 67 -4.82 -10.20 -8.80
CA VAL A 67 -5.39 -9.28 -9.81
C VAL A 67 -4.28 -8.59 -10.60
N GLY A 68 -3.24 -8.12 -9.92
CA GLY A 68 -2.10 -7.49 -10.59
C GLY A 68 -1.42 -8.43 -11.58
N VAL A 69 -1.17 -9.68 -11.18
CA VAL A 69 -0.60 -10.71 -12.05
C VAL A 69 -1.52 -11.06 -13.23
N ALA A 70 -2.84 -11.13 -12.99
CA ALA A 70 -3.82 -11.36 -14.05
C ALA A 70 -3.75 -10.29 -15.15
N TYR A 71 -3.68 -9.01 -14.77
CA TYR A 71 -3.45 -7.92 -15.73
C TYR A 71 -2.10 -7.97 -16.43
N LEU A 72 -1.02 -8.38 -15.73
CA LEU A 72 0.30 -8.54 -16.36
C LEU A 72 0.33 -9.66 -17.40
N ASN A 73 -0.41 -10.75 -17.16
CA ASN A 73 -0.44 -11.90 -18.06
C ASN A 73 -1.52 -11.79 -19.14
N GLY A 74 -2.55 -10.97 -18.93
CA GLY A 74 -3.78 -11.04 -19.72
C GLY A 74 -4.64 -12.25 -19.40
N ASP A 75 -4.54 -12.77 -18.17
CA ASP A 75 -5.34 -13.92 -17.73
C ASP A 75 -6.71 -13.39 -17.30
N HIS A 76 -7.78 -13.83 -17.98
CA HIS A 76 -9.18 -13.47 -17.66
C HIS A 76 -9.56 -12.00 -17.91
N VAL A 77 -8.60 -11.14 -18.24
CA VAL A 77 -8.74 -9.73 -18.59
C VAL A 77 -7.74 -9.37 -19.69
N SER A 78 -7.99 -8.26 -20.39
CA SER A 78 -7.01 -7.71 -21.34
C SER A 78 -5.70 -7.36 -20.64
N GLN A 79 -4.56 -7.71 -21.25
CA GLN A 79 -3.24 -7.42 -20.69
C GLN A 79 -3.02 -5.90 -20.57
N ASP A 80 -2.76 -5.45 -19.35
CA ASP A 80 -2.45 -4.05 -19.04
C ASP A 80 -1.37 -3.99 -17.96
N PHE A 81 -0.14 -3.71 -18.38
CA PHE A 81 1.01 -3.61 -17.48
C PHE A 81 0.87 -2.48 -16.46
N ARG A 82 0.21 -1.37 -16.82
CA ARG A 82 0.05 -0.22 -15.91
C ARG A 82 -0.95 -0.55 -14.81
N GLN A 83 -2.09 -1.15 -15.16
CA GLN A 83 -3.06 -1.61 -14.17
C GLN A 83 -2.48 -2.71 -13.29
N GLY A 84 -1.77 -3.68 -13.88
CA GLY A 84 -1.09 -4.75 -13.14
C GLY A 84 -0.10 -4.21 -12.11
N LEU A 85 0.73 -3.25 -12.50
CA LEU A 85 1.67 -2.57 -11.59
C LEU A 85 0.96 -1.77 -10.49
N ALA A 86 -0.17 -1.11 -10.79
CA ALA A 86 -0.92 -0.37 -9.79
C ALA A 86 -1.46 -1.29 -8.69
N TRP A 87 -2.02 -2.44 -9.07
CA TRP A 87 -2.49 -3.45 -8.12
C TRP A 87 -1.36 -4.09 -7.31
N LEU A 88 -0.25 -4.43 -7.96
CA LEU A 88 0.93 -4.95 -7.28
C LEU A 88 1.56 -3.93 -6.31
N SER A 89 1.54 -2.64 -6.65
CA SER A 89 2.03 -1.58 -5.78
C SER A 89 1.19 -1.52 -4.50
N ARG A 90 -0.15 -1.56 -4.61
CA ARG A 90 -1.05 -1.63 -3.44
C ARG A 90 -0.74 -2.86 -2.55
N ALA A 91 -0.56 -4.03 -3.16
CA ALA A 91 -0.21 -5.24 -2.42
C ALA A 91 1.17 -5.11 -1.72
N SER A 92 2.15 -4.51 -2.40
CA SER A 92 3.49 -4.24 -1.86
C SER A 92 3.46 -3.27 -0.67
N ASP A 93 2.66 -2.22 -0.78
CA ASP A 93 2.46 -1.21 0.27
C ASP A 93 1.77 -1.81 1.49
N ALA A 94 0.84 -2.74 1.29
CA ALA A 94 0.24 -3.55 2.33
C ALA A 94 1.17 -4.65 2.90
N GLY A 95 2.43 -4.69 2.49
CA GLY A 95 3.44 -5.60 3.05
C GLY A 95 3.55 -6.96 2.36
N PHE A 96 2.81 -7.22 1.29
CA PHE A 96 2.81 -8.52 0.64
C PHE A 96 4.11 -8.78 -0.11
N ALA A 97 4.95 -9.65 0.46
CA ALA A 97 6.31 -9.88 0.00
C ALA A 97 6.39 -10.45 -1.43
N TYR A 98 5.41 -11.27 -1.81
CA TYR A 98 5.37 -11.82 -3.16
C TYR A 98 5.10 -10.73 -4.21
N ALA A 99 4.24 -9.74 -3.93
CA ALA A 99 4.03 -8.60 -4.82
C ALA A 99 5.31 -7.78 -5.01
N ARG A 100 6.10 -7.57 -3.96
CA ARG A 100 7.42 -6.93 -4.05
C ARG A 100 8.36 -7.70 -4.98
N TYR A 101 8.40 -9.03 -4.87
CA TYR A 101 9.18 -9.86 -5.79
C TYR A 101 8.71 -9.69 -7.25
N VAL A 102 7.40 -9.71 -7.50
CA VAL A 102 6.85 -9.53 -8.85
C VAL A 102 7.17 -8.14 -9.40
N LEU A 103 7.04 -7.08 -8.61
CA LEU A 103 7.44 -5.72 -9.02
C LEU A 103 8.92 -5.65 -9.38
N ALA A 104 9.79 -6.24 -8.56
CA ALA A 104 11.22 -6.26 -8.82
C ALA A 104 11.57 -6.93 -10.15
N ASP A 105 10.92 -8.05 -10.41
CA ASP A 105 11.05 -8.81 -11.64
C ASP A 105 10.52 -8.04 -12.85
N VAL A 106 9.37 -7.38 -12.71
CA VAL A 106 8.78 -6.56 -13.78
C VAL A 106 9.71 -5.40 -14.16
N TYR A 107 10.20 -4.65 -13.17
CA TYR A 107 11.12 -3.53 -13.42
C TYR A 107 12.50 -3.98 -13.88
N SER A 108 12.96 -5.18 -13.52
CA SER A 108 14.26 -5.68 -13.98
C SER A 108 14.27 -6.00 -15.47
N ARG A 109 13.12 -6.43 -16.02
CA ARG A 109 13.03 -6.82 -17.44
C ARG A 109 12.51 -5.68 -18.31
N GLY A 110 11.60 -4.86 -17.78
CA GLY A 110 10.83 -3.93 -18.58
C GLY A 110 9.81 -4.66 -19.48
N TYR A 111 8.72 -3.96 -19.80
CA TYR A 111 7.60 -4.46 -20.60
C TYR A 111 7.06 -3.35 -21.50
N ALA A 112 6.19 -3.68 -22.45
CA ALA A 112 5.58 -2.68 -23.31
C ALA A 112 4.87 -1.60 -22.47
N GLY A 113 5.29 -0.33 -22.62
CA GLY A 113 4.76 0.80 -21.85
C GLY A 113 5.31 0.96 -20.42
N VAL A 114 6.20 0.06 -19.98
CA VAL A 114 6.89 0.09 -18.68
C VAL A 114 8.39 -0.13 -18.90
N PRO A 115 9.21 0.94 -18.96
CA PRO A 115 10.65 0.78 -19.17
C PRO A 115 11.29 0.03 -17.99
N ALA A 116 12.34 -0.74 -18.30
CA ALA A 116 13.16 -1.36 -17.27
C ALA A 116 13.78 -0.27 -16.37
N SER A 117 13.87 -0.55 -15.07
CA SER A 117 14.43 0.35 -14.06
C SER A 117 15.18 -0.45 -13.03
N ASP A 118 16.51 -0.46 -13.13
CA ASP A 118 17.37 -1.14 -12.16
C ASP A 118 17.23 -0.57 -10.76
N ALA A 119 16.92 0.72 -10.63
CA ALA A 119 16.66 1.36 -9.34
C ALA A 119 15.41 0.79 -8.67
N ASN A 120 14.29 0.67 -9.42
CA ASN A 120 13.07 0.08 -8.89
C ASN A 120 13.24 -1.42 -8.64
N ALA A 121 13.89 -2.13 -9.57
CA ALA A 121 14.19 -3.55 -9.43
C ALA A 121 15.01 -3.82 -8.16
N TYR A 122 16.08 -3.06 -7.94
CA TYR A 122 16.91 -3.13 -6.75
C TYR A 122 16.11 -2.87 -5.47
N TYR A 123 15.28 -1.82 -5.47
CA TYR A 123 14.46 -1.43 -4.32
C TYR A 123 13.48 -2.54 -3.92
N TYR A 124 12.63 -2.97 -4.83
CA TYR A 124 11.62 -3.99 -4.53
C TYR A 124 12.25 -5.36 -4.24
N ALA A 125 13.37 -5.71 -4.91
CA ALA A 125 14.09 -6.95 -4.65
C ALA A 125 14.69 -6.95 -3.24
N THR A 126 15.21 -5.82 -2.76
CA THR A 126 15.73 -5.68 -1.40
C THR A 126 14.62 -5.88 -0.36
N LEU A 127 13.46 -5.25 -0.56
CA LEU A 127 12.31 -5.42 0.34
C LEU A 127 11.75 -6.84 0.32
N ALA A 128 11.74 -7.50 -0.84
CA ALA A 128 11.31 -8.88 -0.99
C ALA A 128 12.27 -9.84 -0.27
N ALA A 129 13.59 -9.68 -0.49
CA ALA A 129 14.61 -10.51 0.14
C ALA A 129 14.70 -10.35 1.67
N ALA A 130 14.37 -9.16 2.18
CA ALA A 130 14.31 -8.89 3.62
C ALA A 130 13.06 -9.49 4.30
N SER A 131 12.03 -9.87 3.54
CA SER A 131 10.81 -10.43 4.12
C SER A 131 10.99 -11.89 4.54
N SER A 132 10.54 -12.21 5.76
CA SER A 132 10.48 -13.59 6.27
C SER A 132 9.31 -14.40 5.71
N THR A 133 8.26 -13.74 5.21
CA THR A 133 7.05 -14.41 4.67
C THR A 133 7.22 -14.91 3.24
N LEU A 134 8.29 -14.48 2.56
CA LEU A 134 8.57 -14.87 1.19
C LEU A 134 9.20 -16.26 1.17
N GLY A 135 8.59 -17.21 0.44
CA GLY A 135 9.14 -18.56 0.33
C GLY A 135 10.57 -18.55 -0.23
N GLU A 136 11.42 -19.44 0.28
CA GLU A 136 12.88 -19.50 0.00
C GLU A 136 13.20 -19.39 -1.50
N LYS A 137 12.47 -20.13 -2.36
CA LYS A 137 12.62 -20.06 -3.82
C LYS A 137 12.53 -18.64 -4.37
N TYR A 138 11.59 -17.84 -3.88
CA TYR A 138 11.39 -16.45 -4.33
C TYR A 138 12.37 -15.50 -3.66
N LYS A 139 12.75 -15.78 -2.42
CA LYS A 139 13.78 -15.05 -1.69
C LYS A 139 15.14 -15.14 -2.40
N ASP A 140 15.56 -16.33 -2.81
CA ASP A 140 16.79 -16.54 -3.59
C ASP A 140 16.77 -15.78 -4.92
N ARG A 141 15.62 -15.79 -5.61
CA ARG A 141 15.46 -15.05 -6.87
C ARG A 141 15.48 -13.55 -6.63
N ALA A 142 14.86 -13.06 -5.55
CA ALA A 142 14.91 -11.65 -5.16
C ALA A 142 16.35 -11.21 -4.87
N ILE A 143 17.14 -12.02 -4.16
CA ILE A 143 18.57 -11.73 -3.91
C ILE A 143 19.33 -11.62 -5.23
N LYS A 144 19.14 -12.56 -6.15
CA LYS A 144 19.77 -12.52 -7.49
C LYS A 144 19.37 -11.27 -8.28
N LEU A 145 18.10 -10.90 -8.27
CA LEU A 145 17.60 -9.68 -8.93
C LEU A 145 18.19 -8.42 -8.30
N ARG A 146 18.26 -8.37 -6.96
CA ARG A 146 18.90 -7.28 -6.22
C ARG A 146 20.35 -7.13 -6.64
N ASP A 147 21.13 -8.21 -6.60
CA ASP A 147 22.57 -8.17 -6.86
C ASP A 147 22.86 -7.85 -8.33
N ALA A 148 22.08 -8.40 -9.26
CA ALA A 148 22.19 -8.07 -10.68
C ALA A 148 21.84 -6.60 -10.96
N SER A 149 20.80 -6.07 -10.33
CA SER A 149 20.42 -4.66 -10.46
C SER A 149 21.47 -3.74 -9.83
N ALA A 150 22.05 -4.14 -8.69
CA ALA A 150 23.14 -3.42 -8.04
C ALA A 150 24.39 -3.34 -8.92
N ALA A 151 24.74 -4.45 -9.57
CA ALA A 151 25.87 -4.52 -10.50
C ALA A 151 25.68 -3.58 -11.71
N ARG A 152 24.46 -3.50 -12.26
CA ARG A 152 24.14 -2.59 -13.37
C ARG A 152 24.09 -1.11 -12.95
N LEU A 153 23.64 -0.81 -11.73
CA LEU A 153 23.61 0.55 -11.18
C LEU A 153 25.00 1.08 -10.80
N GLY A 154 25.88 0.19 -10.32
CA GLY A 154 27.17 0.54 -9.74
C GLY A 154 27.07 1.02 -8.29
N PRO A 155 28.18 0.98 -7.53
CA PRO A 155 28.19 1.16 -6.07
C PRO A 155 27.73 2.55 -5.62
N ALA A 156 28.04 3.60 -6.38
CA ALA A 156 27.65 4.98 -6.02
C ALA A 156 26.13 5.18 -6.01
N LYS A 157 25.42 4.63 -7.01
CA LYS A 157 23.96 4.74 -7.09
C LYS A 157 23.28 3.86 -6.05
N VAL A 158 23.80 2.65 -5.82
CA VAL A 158 23.29 1.73 -4.79
C VAL A 158 23.40 2.36 -3.40
N ALA A 159 24.52 2.97 -3.04
CA ALA A 159 24.70 3.66 -1.76
C ALA A 159 23.67 4.80 -1.57
N GLY A 160 23.39 5.57 -2.62
CA GLY A 160 22.34 6.60 -2.59
C GLY A 160 20.93 6.05 -2.37
N LEU A 161 20.60 4.91 -2.99
CA LEU A 161 19.30 4.24 -2.80
C LEU A 161 19.18 3.63 -1.39
N GLN A 162 20.25 3.04 -0.87
CA GLN A 162 20.30 2.46 0.47
C GLN A 162 20.18 3.55 1.54
N ALA A 163 20.86 4.69 1.37
CA ALA A 163 20.74 5.83 2.29
C ALA A 163 19.30 6.35 2.35
N LYS A 164 18.61 6.46 1.19
CA LYS A 164 17.19 6.85 1.13
C LYS A 164 16.26 5.84 1.81
N ALA A 165 16.54 4.54 1.64
CA ALA A 165 15.79 3.47 2.29
C ALA A 165 16.05 3.41 3.81
N ALA A 166 17.26 3.77 4.28
CA ALA A 166 17.65 3.79 5.69
C ALA A 166 17.24 5.07 6.43
N LEU A 167 16.96 6.17 5.72
CA LEU A 167 16.39 7.41 6.30
C LEU A 167 14.90 7.28 6.67
N ALA A 168 14.18 6.30 6.10
CA ALA A 168 12.79 6.00 6.47
C ALA A 168 12.64 5.29 7.83
N PRO A 169 13.49 4.34 8.24
CA PRO A 169 13.40 3.66 9.55
C PRO A 169 14.05 4.39 10.73
N LEU A 170 14.63 5.58 10.55
CA LEU A 170 15.29 6.30 11.67
C LEU A 170 14.30 6.91 12.69
N SER A 171 13.00 6.98 12.39
CA SER A 171 11.98 7.37 13.38
C SER A 171 11.75 6.32 14.46
N ASP A 172 12.01 5.04 14.18
CA ASP A 172 11.58 3.95 15.06
C ASP A 172 12.70 3.46 16.00
N MET A 173 13.93 3.95 15.83
CA MET A 173 15.09 3.57 16.66
C MET A 173 15.50 4.61 17.70
N VAL A 174 15.01 5.85 17.62
CA VAL A 174 15.37 6.93 18.56
C VAL A 174 14.47 6.93 19.81
N ASP A 175 13.28 6.31 19.75
CA ASP A 175 12.32 6.31 20.86
C ASP A 175 12.51 5.17 21.88
N ASN A 176 13.46 4.25 21.68
CA ASN A 176 13.75 3.14 22.62
C ASN A 176 15.11 3.28 23.35
N ALA A 177 15.58 4.52 23.49
CA ALA A 177 16.76 4.86 24.26
C ALA A 177 16.43 5.96 25.29
N ASN A 178 15.40 5.73 26.12
CA ASN A 178 15.25 6.44 27.40
C ASN A 178 14.42 5.64 28.40
#